data_AF-A0A852U8V3-F1
#
_entry.id   AF-A0A852U8V3-F1
#
_cell.length_a   1.000
_cell.length_b   1.000
_cell.length_c   1.000
_cell.angle_alpha   90.00
_cell.angle_beta   90.00
_cell.angle_gamma   90.00
#
_symmetry.space_group_name_H-M   'P 1'
#
loop_
_entity.id
_entity.type
_entity.pdbx_description
1 polymer ?
#
loop_
_entity_poly.entity_id
_entity_poly.type
_entity_poly.pdbx_seq_one_letter_code
_entity_poly.pdbx_strand_id
1 'polypeptide(L)'
;MTKNTSENHGAAGDTTRRRVLQTAAWTVPVIAMTTAAPAFAASPPRTFEIQSSFGIGWYPTAQGQTANGALQYDAKEPGQYLRITGTQPGDVLSNIYYEVLISTGWPAVTFTPIPGSNTAWSTLANTGTTTVVGGVTYRVYRSNYSGTVTATGATTNVTTDFFFRSSGPYYAGQTAITRRYVTVNSTPVQLVRNPAEIVNRNVTTYPTP
;
A
#
# COMPACT_ATOMS: atom_id res chain seq x y z
N MET A 1 32.28 51.16 -100.13
CA MET A 1 33.64 51.71 -99.99
C MET A 1 33.80 52.21 -98.56
N THR A 2 34.61 51.49 -97.76
CA THR A 2 35.75 52.01 -96.94
C THR A 2 35.60 53.40 -96.30
N LYS A 3 35.97 53.69 -95.05
CA LYS A 3 36.81 53.04 -94.02
C LYS A 3 36.79 53.97 -92.76
N ASN A 4 36.87 53.41 -91.54
CA ASN A 4 37.77 53.75 -90.41
C ASN A 4 37.92 55.20 -89.87
N THR A 5 38.25 55.54 -88.62
CA THR A 5 38.47 54.92 -87.27
C THR A 5 38.99 56.08 -86.37
N SER A 6 38.73 56.07 -85.06
CA SER A 6 39.72 56.27 -83.97
C SER A 6 38.98 56.18 -82.61
N GLU A 7 39.24 55.23 -81.70
CA GLU A 7 40.36 55.17 -80.73
C GLU A 7 40.43 56.44 -79.84
N ASN A 8 40.65 56.42 -78.52
CA ASN A 8 40.99 55.40 -77.53
C ASN A 8 40.84 56.03 -76.12
N HIS A 9 41.18 55.24 -75.09
CA HIS A 9 41.72 55.62 -73.77
C HIS A 9 40.83 55.48 -72.52
N GLY A 10 41.21 54.50 -71.69
CA GLY A 10 41.72 54.85 -70.36
C GLY A 10 40.89 54.41 -69.16
N ALA A 11 41.25 53.24 -68.62
CA ALA A 11 40.79 52.70 -67.34
C ALA A 11 41.33 53.45 -66.11
N ALA A 12 40.64 53.32 -64.96
CA ALA A 12 41.13 52.72 -63.71
C ALA A 12 40.38 53.28 -62.47
N GLY A 13 40.06 52.40 -61.50
CA GLY A 13 39.77 52.85 -60.12
C GLY A 13 38.77 52.03 -59.30
N ASP A 14 39.23 50.88 -58.80
CA ASP A 14 38.88 50.13 -57.57
C ASP A 14 38.33 51.00 -56.39
N THR A 15 37.53 50.62 -55.38
CA THR A 15 36.99 49.37 -54.77
C THR A 15 35.87 49.82 -53.78
N THR A 16 34.87 48.98 -53.43
CA THR A 16 34.43 48.70 -52.03
C THR A 16 33.09 47.94 -51.99
N ARG A 17 33.09 46.79 -51.30
CA ARG A 17 31.97 45.87 -51.06
C ARG A 17 30.93 46.44 -50.08
N ARG A 18 29.63 46.35 -50.40
CA ARG A 18 28.59 46.11 -49.38
C ARG A 18 27.36 45.41 -49.99
N ARG A 19 27.18 44.14 -49.61
CA ARG A 19 25.98 43.33 -49.86
C ARG A 19 24.82 43.89 -49.03
N VAL A 20 23.65 44.05 -49.64
CA VAL A 20 22.38 44.10 -48.91
C VAL A 20 21.56 42.89 -49.38
N LEU A 21 21.32 41.96 -48.45
CA LEU A 21 20.53 40.75 -48.67
C LEU A 21 19.07 41.14 -48.98
N GLN A 22 18.52 40.62 -50.08
CA GLN A 22 17.09 40.44 -50.28
C GLN A 22 16.66 39.19 -49.50
N THR A 23 15.87 39.34 -48.45
CA THR A 23 15.16 38.23 -47.81
C THR A 23 13.87 37.96 -48.56
N ALA A 24 13.80 36.84 -49.29
CA ALA A 24 12.55 36.25 -49.74
C ALA A 24 11.88 35.56 -48.54
N ALA A 25 10.70 36.02 -48.16
CA ALA A 25 9.87 35.35 -47.16
C ALA A 25 9.15 34.17 -47.85
N TRP A 26 9.60 32.95 -47.58
CA TRP A 26 8.92 31.74 -48.01
C TRP A 26 7.93 31.32 -46.93
N THR A 27 6.63 31.40 -47.22
CA THR A 27 5.56 30.92 -46.34
C THR A 27 5.62 29.39 -46.28
N VAL A 28 5.94 28.86 -45.09
CA VAL A 28 5.88 27.41 -44.83
C VAL A 28 4.41 27.03 -44.57
N PRO A 29 3.83 26.04 -45.26
CA PRO A 29 2.51 25.54 -44.91
C PRO A 29 2.56 24.88 -43.53
N VAL A 30 1.76 25.38 -42.60
CA VAL A 30 1.54 24.73 -41.30
C VAL A 30 0.59 23.56 -41.52
N ILE A 31 1.12 22.34 -41.50
CA ILE A 31 0.29 21.13 -41.41
C ILE A 31 -0.13 20.99 -39.95
N ALA A 32 -1.38 21.35 -39.64
CA ALA A 32 -1.98 21.05 -38.34
C ALA A 32 -2.29 19.54 -38.29
N MET A 33 -1.39 18.76 -37.68
CA MET A 33 -1.70 17.38 -37.33
C MET A 33 -2.63 17.40 -36.11
N THR A 34 -3.92 17.17 -36.34
CA THR A 34 -4.82 16.76 -35.25
C THR A 34 -4.46 15.33 -34.87
N THR A 35 -3.57 15.16 -33.91
CA THR A 35 -3.36 13.85 -33.29
C THR A 35 -4.61 13.53 -32.48
N ALA A 36 -5.52 12.75 -33.04
CA ALA A 36 -6.51 12.05 -32.23
C ALA A 36 -5.70 11.09 -31.34
N ALA A 37 -5.50 11.48 -30.07
CA ALA A 37 -4.96 10.55 -29.10
C ALA A 37 -5.88 9.32 -29.12
N PRO A 38 -5.35 8.09 -29.24
CA PRO A 38 -6.18 6.91 -29.08
C PRO A 38 -6.89 7.07 -27.74
N ALA A 39 -8.23 7.07 -27.78
CA ALA A 39 -9.02 6.91 -26.59
C ALA A 39 -8.69 5.51 -26.06
N PHE A 40 -7.64 5.40 -25.25
CA PHE A 40 -7.46 4.24 -24.41
C PHE A 40 -8.76 4.12 -23.64
N ALA A 41 -9.51 3.05 -23.92
CA ALA A 41 -10.58 2.63 -23.07
C ALA A 41 -9.95 2.35 -21.71
N ALA A 42 -9.87 3.37 -20.86
CA ALA A 42 -9.56 3.20 -19.46
C ALA A 42 -10.70 2.34 -18.93
N SER A 43 -10.39 1.09 -18.59
CA SER A 43 -11.34 0.24 -17.88
C SER A 43 -11.82 1.01 -16.63
N PRO A 44 -13.09 0.85 -16.23
CA PRO A 44 -13.58 1.50 -15.02
C PRO A 44 -12.62 1.24 -13.86
N PRO A 45 -12.30 2.26 -13.04
CA PRO A 45 -11.45 2.07 -11.87
C PRO A 45 -11.97 0.90 -11.04
N ARG A 46 -11.12 -0.12 -10.84
CA ARG A 46 -11.48 -1.27 -10.02
C ARG A 46 -11.47 -0.86 -8.56
N THR A 47 -12.49 -1.31 -7.83
CA THR A 47 -12.56 -1.12 -6.38
C THR A 47 -11.99 -2.37 -5.72
N PHE A 48 -11.06 -2.16 -4.78
CA PHE A 48 -10.47 -3.23 -3.98
C PHE A 48 -11.00 -3.15 -2.54
N GLU A 49 -11.23 -4.30 -1.93
CA GLU A 49 -11.66 -4.39 -0.54
C GLU A 49 -10.93 -5.50 0.20
N ILE A 50 -10.50 -5.22 1.43
CA ILE A 50 -10.00 -6.26 2.33
C ILE A 50 -11.17 -6.88 3.07
N GLN A 51 -11.30 -8.20 2.97
CA GLN A 51 -12.16 -8.99 3.84
C GLN A 51 -11.28 -9.84 4.76
N SER A 52 -11.62 -9.86 6.04
CA SER A 52 -10.84 -10.57 7.05
C SER A 52 -11.75 -11.08 8.14
N SER A 53 -11.38 -12.20 8.75
CA SER A 53 -11.99 -12.76 9.95
C SER A 53 -10.89 -13.30 10.84
N PHE A 54 -10.43 -12.51 11.81
CA PHE A 54 -9.54 -12.92 12.90
C PHE A 54 -9.37 -11.73 13.84
N GLY A 55 -8.85 -11.98 15.04
CA GLY A 55 -8.77 -10.92 16.03
C GLY A 55 -8.04 -11.33 17.29
N ILE A 56 -8.36 -10.59 18.36
CA ILE A 56 -7.73 -10.71 19.67
C ILE A 56 -8.71 -11.34 20.67
N GLY A 57 -8.17 -12.10 21.61
CA GLY A 57 -8.91 -12.61 22.76
C GLY A 57 -7.97 -12.84 23.94
N TRP A 58 -8.54 -12.89 25.15
CA TRP A 58 -7.81 -13.31 26.34
C TRP A 58 -8.29 -14.69 26.79
N TYR A 59 -7.35 -15.55 27.14
CA TYR A 59 -7.58 -16.96 27.46
C TYR A 59 -7.02 -17.28 28.84
N PRO A 60 -7.86 -17.65 29.83
CA PRO A 60 -7.38 -18.02 31.16
C PRO A 60 -6.68 -19.37 31.17
N THR A 61 -5.80 -19.59 32.16
CA THR A 61 -5.22 -20.91 32.41
C THR A 61 -6.22 -21.87 33.07
N ALA A 62 -7.23 -21.35 33.76
CA ALA A 62 -8.34 -22.10 34.35
C ALA A 62 -9.65 -21.31 34.27
N GLN A 63 -10.78 -21.99 34.06
CA GLN A 63 -12.09 -21.34 33.92
C GLN A 63 -12.42 -20.47 35.15
N GLY A 64 -12.95 -19.26 34.90
CA GLY A 64 -13.29 -18.29 35.96
C GLY A 64 -12.11 -17.51 36.53
N GLN A 65 -10.87 -17.78 36.11
CA GLN A 65 -9.70 -17.02 36.53
C GLN A 65 -9.49 -15.77 35.68
N THR A 66 -8.99 -14.71 36.31
CA THR A 66 -8.58 -13.47 35.65
C THR A 66 -7.11 -13.12 35.94
N ALA A 67 -6.50 -13.72 36.96
CA ALA A 67 -5.12 -13.42 37.35
C ALA A 67 -4.09 -14.06 36.41
N ASN A 68 -4.39 -15.24 35.85
CA ASN A 68 -3.46 -16.04 35.06
C ASN A 68 -4.09 -16.43 33.72
N GLY A 69 -3.42 -16.06 32.64
CA GLY A 69 -3.85 -16.36 31.29
C GLY A 69 -2.92 -15.74 30.26
N ALA A 70 -3.42 -15.58 29.05
CA ALA A 70 -2.69 -14.86 28.01
C ALA A 70 -3.64 -14.12 27.07
N LEU A 71 -3.19 -12.94 26.66
CA LEU A 71 -3.70 -12.26 25.50
C LEU A 71 -3.15 -12.95 24.25
N GLN A 72 -3.99 -13.26 23.29
CA GLN A 72 -3.60 -13.91 22.05
C GLN A 72 -4.24 -13.24 20.85
N TYR A 73 -3.43 -13.08 19.80
CA TYR A 73 -3.86 -12.68 18.48
C TYR A 73 -3.56 -13.83 17.50
N ASP A 74 -4.58 -14.37 16.87
CA ASP A 74 -4.49 -15.59 16.07
C ASP A 74 -5.47 -15.59 14.90
N ALA A 75 -5.13 -16.37 13.85
CA ALA A 75 -5.88 -16.40 12.60
C ALA A 75 -5.89 -17.80 11.90
N LYS A 76 -6.18 -18.87 12.64
CA LYS A 76 -6.27 -20.26 12.15
C LYS A 76 -7.62 -20.99 12.37
N GLU A 77 -8.52 -20.50 13.21
CA GLU A 77 -9.81 -21.20 13.42
C GLU A 77 -10.62 -21.30 12.11
N PRO A 78 -11.46 -22.33 11.93
CA PRO A 78 -12.34 -22.43 10.77
C PRO A 78 -13.14 -21.14 10.56
N GLY A 79 -13.07 -20.59 9.35
CA GLY A 79 -13.70 -19.32 9.01
C GLY A 79 -12.85 -18.09 9.30
N GLN A 80 -11.59 -18.26 9.74
CA GLN A 80 -10.61 -17.19 9.81
C GLN A 80 -9.84 -17.04 8.49
N TYR A 81 -9.66 -15.81 8.01
CA TYR A 81 -9.05 -15.53 6.71
C TYR A 81 -8.59 -14.07 6.56
N LEU A 82 -7.71 -13.84 5.57
CA LEU A 82 -7.41 -12.54 4.97
C LEU A 82 -7.50 -12.68 3.45
N ARG A 83 -8.36 -11.87 2.81
CA ARG A 83 -8.48 -11.87 1.36
C ARG A 83 -8.76 -10.48 0.83
N ILE A 84 -8.31 -10.22 -0.39
CA ILE A 84 -8.52 -8.99 -1.12
C ILE A 84 -9.47 -9.31 -2.28
N THR A 85 -10.56 -8.58 -2.38
CA THR A 85 -11.53 -8.71 -3.49
C THR A 85 -11.31 -7.62 -4.53
N GLY A 86 -11.81 -7.83 -5.75
CA GLY A 86 -11.61 -6.93 -6.89
C GLY A 86 -10.28 -7.10 -7.61
N THR A 87 -9.49 -8.11 -7.22
CA THR A 87 -8.22 -8.44 -7.86
C THR A 87 -8.42 -9.11 -9.22
N GLN A 88 -7.37 -9.21 -10.02
CA GLN A 88 -7.32 -9.99 -11.25
C GLN A 88 -5.93 -10.60 -11.46
N PRO A 89 -5.76 -11.58 -12.36
CA PRO A 89 -4.45 -12.09 -12.73
C PRO A 89 -3.46 -10.97 -13.09
N GLY A 90 -2.30 -10.97 -12.43
CA GLY A 90 -1.25 -9.98 -12.65
C GLY A 90 -1.28 -8.75 -11.74
N ASP A 91 -2.30 -8.59 -10.89
CA ASP A 91 -2.26 -7.55 -9.85
C ASP A 91 -1.11 -7.80 -8.87
N VAL A 92 -0.42 -6.71 -8.50
CA VAL A 92 0.68 -6.74 -7.54
C VAL A 92 0.15 -6.32 -6.17
N LEU A 93 0.24 -7.23 -5.21
CA LEU A 93 -0.09 -6.98 -3.81
C LEU A 93 1.21 -6.76 -3.02
N SER A 94 1.31 -5.65 -2.30
CA SER A 94 2.48 -5.27 -1.51
C SER A 94 2.07 -4.55 -0.22
N ASN A 95 3.03 -4.22 0.63
CA ASN A 95 2.81 -3.51 1.91
C ASN A 95 1.69 -4.15 2.75
N ILE A 96 1.69 -5.48 2.82
CA ILE A 96 0.69 -6.23 3.57
C ILE A 96 1.09 -6.23 5.04
N TYR A 97 0.25 -5.65 5.89
CA TYR A 97 0.44 -5.69 7.33
C TYR A 97 -0.90 -5.56 8.04
N TYR A 98 -0.92 -5.91 9.32
CA TYR A 98 -2.03 -5.56 10.19
C TYR A 98 -1.51 -4.84 11.44
N GLU A 99 -2.40 -4.05 12.02
CA GLU A 99 -2.18 -3.42 13.31
C GLU A 99 -3.23 -3.87 14.31
N VAL A 100 -2.78 -4.03 15.54
CA VAL A 100 -3.62 -4.22 16.71
C VAL A 100 -3.38 -3.05 17.63
N LEU A 101 -4.43 -2.31 17.92
CA LEU A 101 -4.41 -1.16 18.79
C LEU A 101 -5.04 -1.60 20.10
N ILE A 102 -4.28 -1.57 21.19
CA ILE A 102 -4.75 -2.02 22.52
C ILE A 102 -4.85 -0.80 23.43
N SER A 103 -5.99 -0.62 24.10
CA SER A 103 -6.23 0.53 24.99
C SER A 103 -5.15 0.60 26.07
N THR A 104 -4.73 1.81 26.44
CA THR A 104 -3.60 2.01 27.36
C THR A 104 -3.84 1.54 28.78
N GLY A 105 -5.11 1.27 29.16
CA GLY A 105 -5.47 0.63 30.42
C GLY A 105 -5.11 -0.86 30.48
N TRP A 106 -4.87 -1.51 29.35
CA TRP A 106 -4.09 -2.75 29.31
C TRP A 106 -2.61 -2.37 29.35
N PRO A 107 -1.74 -3.00 30.16
CA PRO A 107 -0.30 -2.72 30.14
C PRO A 107 0.34 -2.95 28.76
N ALA A 108 1.55 -2.43 28.56
CA ALA A 108 2.29 -2.74 27.35
C ALA A 108 2.53 -4.25 27.28
N VAL A 109 2.17 -4.86 26.15
CA VAL A 109 2.28 -6.31 25.95
C VAL A 109 3.50 -6.63 25.12
N THR A 110 4.16 -7.73 25.46
CA THR A 110 5.22 -8.33 24.63
C THR A 110 4.65 -9.61 24.06
N PHE A 111 4.40 -9.63 22.76
CA PHE A 111 3.94 -10.85 22.09
C PHE A 111 5.13 -11.72 21.68
N THR A 112 4.95 -13.03 21.81
CA THR A 112 5.86 -14.05 21.28
C THR A 112 5.10 -14.92 20.27
N PRO A 113 5.72 -15.31 19.14
CA PRO A 113 5.13 -16.28 18.25
C PRO A 113 5.03 -17.65 18.94
N ILE A 114 3.94 -18.38 18.69
CA ILE A 114 3.82 -19.76 19.15
C ILE A 114 4.51 -20.69 18.15
N PRO A 115 5.30 -21.70 18.58
CA PRO A 115 5.94 -22.64 17.66
C PRO A 115 4.94 -23.28 16.69
N GLY A 116 5.24 -23.23 15.39
CA GLY A 116 4.33 -23.65 14.31
C GLY A 116 3.56 -22.49 13.65
N SER A 117 3.67 -21.27 14.17
CA SER A 117 3.14 -20.07 13.52
C SER A 117 3.81 -19.82 12.16
N ASN A 118 3.02 -19.36 11.20
CA ASN A 118 3.49 -18.94 9.89
C ASN A 118 4.53 -17.82 10.01
N THR A 119 5.75 -18.12 9.56
CA THR A 119 6.92 -17.24 9.64
C THR A 119 6.91 -16.14 8.59
N ALA A 120 5.98 -16.16 7.63
CA ALA A 120 5.77 -15.05 6.71
C ALA A 120 5.20 -13.81 7.43
N TRP A 121 4.64 -13.97 8.63
CA TRP A 121 4.22 -12.85 9.47
C TRP A 121 5.29 -12.55 10.53
N SER A 122 5.73 -11.30 10.61
CA SER A 122 6.61 -10.87 11.69
C SER A 122 5.89 -10.96 13.03
N THR A 123 6.63 -11.13 14.13
CA THR A 123 6.05 -11.04 15.46
C THR A 123 5.32 -9.70 15.65
N LEU A 124 4.14 -9.75 16.25
CA LEU A 124 3.34 -8.57 16.57
C LEU A 124 4.09 -7.70 17.58
N ALA A 125 4.63 -6.56 17.14
CA ALA A 125 5.53 -5.75 17.96
C ALA A 125 4.97 -4.35 18.20
N ASN A 126 5.24 -3.79 19.37
CA ASN A 126 4.90 -2.40 19.70
C ASN A 126 5.66 -1.45 18.77
N THR A 127 4.96 -0.51 18.13
CA THR A 127 5.57 0.47 17.22
C THR A 127 6.16 1.67 17.94
N GLY A 128 5.94 1.80 19.24
CA GLY A 128 6.27 2.99 20.03
C GLY A 128 5.29 4.15 19.84
N THR A 129 4.24 3.96 19.02
CA THR A 129 3.25 5.00 18.74
C THR A 129 1.93 4.74 19.45
N THR A 130 1.18 5.83 19.66
CA THR A 130 -0.18 5.78 20.20
C THR A 130 -1.17 6.46 19.27
N THR A 131 -2.44 6.14 19.39
CA THR A 131 -3.54 6.79 18.65
C THR A 131 -4.73 6.98 19.58
N VAL A 132 -5.41 8.12 19.49
CA VAL A 132 -6.65 8.38 20.23
C VAL A 132 -7.85 8.12 19.33
N VAL A 133 -8.79 7.29 19.78
CA VAL A 133 -10.04 6.99 19.07
C VAL A 133 -11.18 7.03 20.07
N GLY A 134 -12.20 7.85 19.83
CA GLY A 134 -13.35 7.98 20.74
C GLY A 134 -12.96 8.39 22.18
N GLY A 135 -11.90 9.18 22.35
CA GLY A 135 -11.39 9.60 23.65
C GLY A 135 -10.52 8.57 24.38
N VAL A 136 -10.33 7.37 23.83
CA VAL A 136 -9.46 6.33 24.40
C VAL A 136 -8.11 6.32 23.67
N THR A 137 -7.02 6.29 24.43
CA THR A 137 -5.67 6.13 23.89
C THR A 137 -5.34 4.67 23.69
N TYR A 138 -4.82 4.32 22.53
CA TYR A 138 -4.39 2.97 22.16
C TYR A 138 -2.89 2.95 21.85
N ARG A 139 -2.18 1.93 22.31
CA ARG A 139 -0.83 1.60 21.83
C ARG A 139 -0.93 0.78 20.55
N VAL A 140 -0.13 1.11 19.55
CA VAL A 140 -0.17 0.43 18.24
C VAL A 140 0.85 -0.71 18.22
N TYR A 141 0.40 -1.89 17.82
CA TYR A 141 1.23 -3.04 17.55
C TYR A 141 1.10 -3.41 16.08
N ARG A 142 2.19 -3.82 15.42
CA ARG A 142 2.19 -4.16 14.00
C ARG A 142 2.84 -5.52 13.73
N SER A 143 2.28 -6.25 12.77
CA SER A 143 2.89 -7.43 12.14
C SER A 143 2.88 -7.24 10.63
N ASN A 144 4.03 -7.45 10.00
CA ASN A 144 4.22 -7.30 8.56
C ASN A 144 4.27 -8.68 7.89
N TYR A 145 3.71 -8.78 6.69
CA TYR A 145 3.76 -9.98 5.88
C TYR A 145 4.88 -9.89 4.83
N SER A 146 5.72 -10.92 4.77
CA SER A 146 6.85 -11.03 3.83
C SER A 146 6.70 -12.19 2.83
N GLY A 147 5.57 -12.91 2.88
CA GLY A 147 5.30 -13.98 1.91
C GLY A 147 4.97 -13.43 0.52
N THR A 148 5.07 -14.29 -0.48
CA THR A 148 4.66 -13.95 -1.85
C THR A 148 3.14 -14.10 -1.98
N VAL A 149 2.51 -13.17 -2.69
CA VAL A 149 1.08 -13.20 -2.99
C VAL A 149 0.88 -13.03 -4.49
N THR A 150 0.25 -14.02 -5.11
CA THR A 150 -0.07 -14.00 -6.54
C THR A 150 -1.58 -13.84 -6.71
N ALA A 151 -2.00 -12.74 -7.32
CA ALA A 151 -3.39 -12.59 -7.72
C ALA A 151 -3.67 -13.49 -8.93
N THR A 152 -4.63 -14.40 -8.80
CA THR A 152 -5.03 -15.37 -9.84
C THR A 152 -6.49 -15.24 -10.27
N GLY A 153 -7.25 -14.32 -9.66
CA GLY A 153 -8.66 -14.13 -9.95
C GLY A 153 -9.27 -12.96 -9.18
N ALA A 154 -10.61 -12.92 -9.15
CA ALA A 154 -11.42 -11.86 -8.52
C ALA A 154 -11.17 -11.68 -7.01
N THR A 155 -10.65 -12.71 -6.36
CA THR A 155 -10.31 -12.73 -4.94
C THR A 155 -8.93 -13.35 -4.76
N THR A 156 -8.07 -12.66 -4.01
CA THR A 156 -6.72 -13.11 -3.69
C THR A 156 -6.61 -13.35 -2.19
N ASN A 157 -6.21 -14.56 -1.78
CA ASN A 157 -6.03 -14.92 -0.38
C ASN A 157 -4.60 -14.62 0.08
N VAL A 158 -4.46 -14.20 1.34
CA VAL A 158 -3.18 -14.09 2.04
C VAL A 158 -3.20 -15.11 3.17
N THR A 159 -2.18 -15.96 3.27
CA THR A 159 -2.11 -17.01 4.29
C THR A 159 -2.05 -16.40 5.70
N THR A 160 -2.88 -16.87 6.63
CA THR A 160 -3.05 -16.27 7.97
C THR A 160 -2.65 -17.15 9.14
N ASP A 161 -2.02 -18.32 8.96
CA ASP A 161 -1.75 -19.28 10.04
C ASP A 161 -0.71 -18.81 11.10
N PHE A 162 -0.91 -17.65 11.73
CA PHE A 162 -0.04 -17.04 12.74
C PHE A 162 -0.70 -17.03 14.11
N PHE A 163 0.13 -17.04 15.15
CA PHE A 163 -0.31 -16.99 16.54
C PHE A 163 0.69 -16.23 17.39
N PHE A 164 0.22 -15.16 18.02
CA PHE A 164 1.04 -14.30 18.88
C PHE A 164 0.43 -14.25 20.27
N ARG A 165 1.22 -14.60 21.29
CA ARG A 165 0.74 -14.71 22.68
C ARG A 165 1.53 -13.81 23.61
N SER A 166 0.85 -13.22 24.59
CA SER A 166 1.44 -12.47 25.69
C SER A 166 0.78 -12.89 27.00
N SER A 167 1.55 -13.51 27.89
CA SER A 167 1.06 -13.96 29.19
C SER A 167 0.77 -12.78 30.10
N GLY A 168 -0.30 -12.86 30.88
CA GLY A 168 -0.66 -11.83 31.84
C GLY A 168 -2.12 -11.91 32.30
N PRO A 169 -2.48 -11.13 33.32
CA PRO A 169 -3.86 -11.10 33.82
C PRO A 169 -4.81 -10.46 32.80
N TYR A 170 -6.09 -10.65 33.04
CA TYR A 170 -7.18 -10.03 32.30
C TYR A 170 -7.45 -8.63 32.86
N TYR A 171 -7.58 -7.64 31.97
CA TYR A 171 -7.96 -6.27 32.32
C TYR A 171 -9.36 -5.99 31.75
N ALA A 172 -10.37 -6.02 32.62
CA ALA A 172 -11.77 -5.86 32.23
C ALA A 172 -12.07 -4.46 31.66
N GLY A 173 -13.03 -4.39 30.73
CA GLY A 173 -13.46 -3.13 30.10
C GLY A 173 -12.42 -2.52 29.15
N GLN A 174 -11.31 -3.21 28.88
CA GLN A 174 -10.32 -2.78 27.92
C GLN A 174 -10.74 -3.15 26.50
N THR A 175 -10.36 -2.31 25.55
CA THR A 175 -10.79 -2.44 24.16
C THR A 175 -9.60 -2.57 23.23
N ALA A 176 -9.85 -3.15 22.06
CA ALA A 176 -8.92 -3.19 20.96
C ALA A 176 -9.56 -2.73 19.66
N ILE A 177 -8.74 -2.18 18.78
CA ILE A 177 -9.05 -1.89 17.37
C ILE A 177 -8.13 -2.77 16.53
N THR A 178 -8.64 -3.31 15.43
CA THR A 178 -7.81 -4.05 14.48
C THR A 178 -7.88 -3.41 13.11
N ARG A 179 -6.73 -3.27 12.46
CA ARG A 179 -6.59 -2.65 11.15
C ARG A 179 -5.83 -3.58 10.22
N ARG A 180 -6.22 -3.66 8.96
CA ARG A 180 -5.47 -4.38 7.91
C ARG A 180 -5.16 -3.45 6.78
N TYR A 181 -4.01 -3.66 6.16
CA TYR A 181 -3.48 -2.83 5.10
C TYR A 181 -2.91 -3.70 3.99
N VAL A 182 -3.17 -3.29 2.76
CA VAL A 182 -2.53 -3.82 1.55
C VAL A 182 -2.43 -2.71 0.52
N THR A 183 -1.43 -2.75 -0.33
CA THR A 183 -1.34 -1.94 -1.54
C THR A 183 -1.58 -2.85 -2.74
N VAL A 184 -2.57 -2.52 -3.58
CA VAL A 184 -2.86 -3.25 -4.83
C VAL A 184 -2.55 -2.31 -6.00
N ASN A 185 -1.55 -2.63 -6.83
CA ASN A 185 -1.12 -1.79 -7.96
C ASN A 185 -0.94 -0.30 -7.57
N SER A 186 -0.24 -0.05 -6.46
CA SER A 186 -0.05 1.29 -5.87
C SER A 186 -1.28 1.93 -5.22
N THR A 187 -2.43 1.26 -5.20
CA THR A 187 -3.64 1.73 -4.50
C THR A 187 -3.66 1.20 -3.05
N PRO A 188 -3.58 2.07 -2.03
CA PRO A 188 -3.70 1.63 -0.64
C PRO A 188 -5.15 1.23 -0.33
N VAL A 189 -5.32 0.08 0.30
CA VAL A 189 -6.60 -0.46 0.76
C VAL A 189 -6.47 -0.72 2.25
N GLN A 190 -7.51 -0.38 3.01
CA GLN A 190 -7.53 -0.60 4.44
C GLN A 190 -8.88 -1.15 4.92
N LEU A 191 -8.83 -1.99 5.95
CA LEU A 191 -9.99 -2.38 6.73
C LEU A 191 -9.75 -1.99 8.18
N VAL A 192 -10.54 -1.06 8.69
CA VAL A 192 -10.52 -0.62 10.09
C VAL A 192 -11.79 -1.14 10.77
N ARG A 193 -11.63 -1.90 11.85
CA ARG A 193 -12.76 -2.32 12.69
C ARG A 193 -12.95 -1.32 13.84
N ASN A 194 -14.19 -1.12 14.24
CA ASN A 194 -14.51 -0.29 15.40
C ASN A 194 -13.88 -0.86 16.68
N PRO A 195 -13.66 -0.03 17.72
CA PRO A 195 -13.27 -0.52 19.03
C PRO A 195 -14.22 -1.61 19.51
N ALA A 196 -13.65 -2.71 19.98
CA ALA A 196 -14.39 -3.81 20.59
C ALA A 196 -13.72 -4.21 21.91
N GLU A 197 -14.49 -4.68 22.88
CA GLU A 197 -13.93 -5.20 24.13
C GLU A 197 -13.03 -6.40 23.85
N ILE A 198 -11.90 -6.47 24.55
CA ILE A 198 -11.06 -7.67 24.58
C ILE A 198 -11.78 -8.69 25.44
N VAL A 199 -12.40 -9.67 24.80
CA VAL A 199 -13.21 -10.66 25.51
C VAL A 199 -12.33 -11.65 26.25
N ASN A 200 -12.60 -11.87 27.55
CA ASN A 200 -12.19 -13.09 28.24
C ASN A 200 -12.99 -14.26 27.66
N ARG A 201 -12.33 -15.11 26.88
CA ARG A 201 -12.96 -16.25 26.21
C ARG A 201 -13.47 -17.30 27.20
N ASN A 202 -12.98 -17.27 28.44
CA ASN A 202 -13.33 -18.19 29.54
C ASN A 202 -13.22 -19.67 29.15
N VAL A 203 -12.30 -19.99 28.23
CA VAL A 203 -11.95 -21.34 27.82
C VAL A 203 -10.47 -21.56 28.08
N THR A 204 -10.13 -22.76 28.55
CA THR A 204 -8.75 -23.14 28.90
C THR A 204 -7.98 -23.71 27.71
N THR A 205 -8.68 -24.03 26.62
CA THR A 205 -8.06 -24.47 25.37
C THR A 205 -7.67 -23.25 24.56
N TYR A 206 -6.37 -22.97 24.51
CA TYR A 206 -5.83 -21.92 23.67
C TYR A 206 -5.83 -22.40 22.20
N PRO A 207 -6.14 -21.52 21.23
CA PRO A 207 -5.81 -21.81 19.85
C PRO A 207 -4.30 -21.98 19.72
N THR A 208 -3.88 -23.04 19.05
CA THR A 208 -2.48 -23.35 18.70
C THR A 208 -2.38 -23.59 17.20
N PRO A 209 -1.17 -23.51 16.64
CA PRO A 209 -0.88 -24.10 15.33
C PRO A 209 -1.25 -25.59 15.26
#